data_AF-A0A495LCZ2-F1
#
_entry.id   AF-A0A495LCZ2-F1
#
_cell.length_a   1.000
_cell.length_b   1.000
_cell.length_c   1.000
_cell.angle_alpha   90.00
_cell.angle_beta   90.00
_cell.angle_gamma   90.00
#
_symmetry.space_group_name_H-M   'P 1'
#
loop_
_entity.id
_entity.type
_entity.pdbx_description
1 polymer ?
#
loop_
_entity_poly.entity_id
_entity_poly.type
_entity_poly.pdbx_seq_one_letter_code
_entity_poly.pdbx_strand_id
1 'polypeptide(L)'
;MSSTDTTIKVPRRLRDRISERAKREHVTLAVAIEHALDESEELAFWGDVRRHHASMSDEDRQDHLVDHALRDDLDDPADDALSDEEAW
;
A
#
# COMPACT_ATOMS: atom_id res chain seq x y z
N MET A 1 13.31 -17.71 22.10
CA MET A 1 12.33 -17.48 21.03
C MET A 1 12.83 -18.26 19.83
N SER A 2 12.18 -19.37 19.46
CA SER A 2 12.61 -20.16 18.29
C SER A 2 12.16 -19.45 17.02
N SER A 3 13.09 -18.89 16.25
CA SER A 3 12.84 -18.64 14.82
C SER A 3 12.58 -19.99 14.18
N THR A 4 11.36 -20.21 13.71
CA THR A 4 10.95 -21.50 13.14
C THR A 4 11.27 -21.46 11.66
N ASP A 5 12.54 -21.59 11.31
CA ASP A 5 12.97 -21.61 9.92
C ASP A 5 12.48 -22.89 9.23
N THR A 6 11.88 -22.74 8.06
CA THR A 6 11.41 -23.85 7.22
C THR A 6 12.04 -23.78 5.85
N THR A 7 12.10 -24.91 5.14
CA THR A 7 12.67 -24.98 3.79
C THR A 7 11.60 -25.41 2.79
N ILE A 8 11.36 -24.57 1.79
CA ILE A 8 10.43 -24.83 0.70
C ILE A 8 11.21 -25.28 -0.54
N LYS A 9 10.75 -26.36 -1.19
CA LYS A 9 11.34 -26.82 -2.45
C LYS A 9 10.75 -26.01 -3.60
N VAL A 10 11.61 -25.32 -4.34
CA VAL A 10 11.23 -24.53 -5.51
C VAL A 10 12.07 -24.93 -6.73
N PRO A 11 11.56 -24.73 -7.97
CA PRO A 11 12.37 -24.86 -9.17
C PRO A 11 13.59 -23.93 -9.12
N ARG A 12 14.74 -24.38 -9.65
CA ARG A 12 15.98 -23.59 -9.65
C ARG A 12 15.79 -22.20 -10.27
N ARG A 13 15.11 -22.13 -11.41
CA ARG A 13 14.76 -20.87 -12.08
C ARG A 13 14.02 -19.89 -11.19
N LEU A 14 13.12 -20.37 -10.33
CA LEU A 14 12.37 -19.52 -9.40
C LEU A 14 13.28 -19.01 -8.27
N ARG A 15 14.11 -19.89 -7.69
CA ARG A 15 15.11 -19.50 -6.69
C ARG A 15 16.03 -18.41 -7.22
N ASP A 16 16.54 -18.57 -8.44
CA ASP A 16 17.46 -17.61 -9.05
C ASP A 16 16.76 -16.26 -9.27
N ARG A 17 15.50 -16.26 -9.72
CA ARG A 17 14.71 -15.05 -9.89
C ARG A 17 14.46 -14.31 -8.56
N ILE A 18 14.14 -15.04 -7.49
CA ILE A 18 13.98 -14.45 -6.14
C ILE A 18 15.33 -13.93 -5.64
N SER A 19 16.42 -14.63 -5.94
CA SER A 19 17.77 -14.20 -5.55
C SER A 19 18.17 -12.89 -6.23
N GLU A 20 17.88 -12.73 -7.52
CA GLU A 20 18.10 -11.46 -8.24
C GLU A 20 17.22 -10.33 -7.71
N ARG A 21 15.99 -10.63 -7.29
CA ARG A 21 15.12 -9.66 -6.60
C ARG A 21 15.73 -9.23 -5.25
N ALA A 22 16.09 -10.18 -4.41
CA ALA A 22 16.71 -9.95 -3.11
C ALA A 22 17.99 -9.11 -3.21
N LYS A 23 18.84 -9.38 -4.22
CA LYS A 23 20.05 -8.59 -4.49
C LYS A 23 19.74 -7.14 -4.84
N ARG A 24 18.75 -6.90 -5.71
CA ARG A 24 18.35 -5.53 -6.11
C ARG A 24 17.79 -4.73 -4.95
N GLU A 25 17.06 -5.39 -4.06
CA GLU A 25 16.45 -4.77 -2.88
C GLU A 25 17.40 -4.74 -1.67
N HIS A 26 18.60 -5.32 -1.78
CA HIS A 26 19.57 -5.46 -0.69
C HIS A 26 19.01 -6.17 0.56
N VAL A 27 18.07 -7.10 0.37
CA VAL A 27 17.43 -7.87 1.44
C VAL A 27 17.77 -9.35 1.37
N THR A 28 17.37 -10.11 2.40
CA THR A 28 17.52 -11.56 2.40
C THR A 28 16.50 -12.22 1.47
N LEU A 29 16.72 -13.49 1.10
CA LEU A 29 15.77 -14.23 0.26
C LEU A 29 14.41 -14.39 0.95
N ALA A 30 14.38 -14.54 2.28
CA ALA A 30 13.14 -14.65 3.05
C ALA A 30 12.35 -13.35 2.99
N VAL A 31 13.01 -12.21 3.23
CA VAL A 31 12.37 -10.88 3.16
C VAL A 31 11.89 -10.56 1.75
N ALA A 32 12.65 -10.94 0.72
CA ALA A 32 12.21 -10.77 -0.67
C ALA A 32 10.98 -11.62 -1.02
N ILE A 33 10.76 -12.75 -0.34
CA ILE A 33 9.55 -13.56 -0.48
C ILE A 33 8.39 -12.89 0.25
N GLU A 34 8.60 -12.39 1.47
CA GLU A 34 7.61 -11.62 2.24
C GLU A 34 7.13 -10.40 1.44
N HIS A 35 8.03 -9.56 0.97
CA HIS A 35 7.68 -8.40 0.13
C HIS A 35 6.88 -8.79 -1.12
N ALA A 36 7.26 -9.90 -1.78
CA ALA A 36 6.54 -10.36 -2.96
C ALA A 36 5.12 -10.88 -2.64
N LEU A 37 4.91 -11.41 -1.43
CA LEU A 37 3.58 -11.79 -0.94
C LEU A 37 2.76 -10.55 -0.62
N ASP A 38 3.34 -9.61 0.13
CA ASP A 38 2.69 -8.33 0.50
C ASP A 38 2.24 -7.56 -0.75
N GLU A 39 3.10 -7.45 -1.78
CA GLU A 39 2.75 -6.84 -3.06
C GLU A 39 1.58 -7.56 -3.75
N SER A 40 1.54 -8.88 -3.68
CA SER A 40 0.47 -9.66 -4.31
C SER A 40 -0.87 -9.48 -3.59
N GLU A 41 -0.84 -9.37 -2.26
CA GLU A 41 -2.00 -9.10 -1.43
C GLU A 41 -2.50 -7.68 -1.63
N GLU A 42 -1.60 -6.71 -1.71
CA GLU A 42 -1.93 -5.32 -2.00
C GLU A 42 -2.57 -5.18 -3.39
N LEU A 43 -2.02 -5.84 -4.41
CA LEU A 43 -2.61 -5.84 -5.75
C LEU A 43 -3.99 -6.49 -5.78
N ALA A 44 -4.22 -7.55 -5.00
CA ALA A 44 -5.53 -8.17 -4.85
C ALA A 44 -6.51 -7.20 -4.17
N PHE A 45 -6.11 -6.57 -3.07
CA PHE A 45 -6.88 -5.54 -2.37
C PHE A 45 -7.29 -4.41 -3.32
N TRP A 46 -6.35 -3.82 -4.05
CA TRP A 46 -6.67 -2.76 -5.03
C TRP A 46 -7.51 -3.27 -6.21
N GLY A 47 -7.36 -4.54 -6.57
CA GLY A 47 -8.26 -5.21 -7.51
C GLY A 47 -9.70 -5.22 -6.99
N ASP A 48 -9.89 -5.50 -5.72
CA ASP A 48 -11.20 -5.61 -5.07
C ASP A 48 -11.85 -4.23 -4.91
N VAL A 49 -11.08 -3.24 -4.44
CA VAL A 49 -11.52 -1.84 -4.35
C VAL A 49 -12.01 -1.34 -5.71
N ARG A 50 -11.26 -1.59 -6.79
CA ARG A 50 -11.67 -1.19 -8.15
C ARG A 50 -12.95 -1.88 -8.59
N ARG A 51 -13.12 -3.17 -8.31
CA ARG A 51 -14.36 -3.90 -8.64
C ARG A 51 -15.54 -3.37 -7.84
N HIS A 52 -15.35 -3.08 -6.56
CA HIS A 52 -16.36 -2.49 -5.69
C HIS A 52 -16.80 -1.12 -6.21
N HIS A 53 -15.85 -0.23 -6.51
CA HIS A 53 -16.15 1.09 -7.09
C HIS A 53 -16.83 1.01 -8.46
N ALA A 54 -16.43 0.07 -9.32
CA ALA A 54 -17.08 -0.14 -10.60
C ALA A 54 -18.51 -0.67 -10.47
N SER A 55 -18.83 -1.35 -9.36
CA SER A 55 -20.17 -1.87 -9.08
C SER A 55 -21.09 -0.88 -8.35
N MET A 56 -20.55 0.22 -7.81
CA MET A 56 -21.36 1.25 -7.17
C MET A 56 -22.18 2.03 -8.19
N SER A 57 -23.47 2.16 -7.90
CA SER A 57 -24.39 2.99 -8.67
C SER A 57 -24.04 4.48 -8.54
N ASP A 58 -24.57 5.30 -9.45
CA ASP A 58 -24.34 6.75 -9.39
C ASP A 58 -24.97 7.39 -8.13
N GLU A 59 -26.06 6.81 -7.60
CA GLU A 59 -26.67 7.23 -6.32
C GLU A 59 -25.78 6.89 -5.13
N ASP A 60 -25.27 5.65 -5.04
CA ASP A 60 -24.35 5.23 -3.96
C ASP A 60 -23.06 6.06 -3.98
N ARG A 61 -22.59 6.45 -5.17
CA ARG A 61 -21.41 7.30 -5.33
C ARG A 61 -21.66 8.72 -4.84
N GLN A 62 -22.86 9.27 -5.03
CA GLN A 62 -23.19 10.59 -4.50
C GLN A 62 -23.28 10.57 -2.98
N ASP A 63 -23.89 9.55 -2.37
CA ASP A 63 -23.95 9.43 -0.91
C ASP A 63 -22.55 9.31 -0.28
N HIS A 64 -21.61 8.62 -0.94
CA HIS A 64 -20.22 8.51 -0.47
C HIS A 64 -19.43 9.83 -0.55
N LEU A 65 -19.75 10.71 -1.50
CA LEU A 65 -19.12 12.04 -1.64
C LEU A 65 -19.67 13.07 -0.64
N VAL A 66 -20.87 12.85 -0.11
CA VAL A 66 -21.52 13.73 0.88
C VAL A 66 -21.01 13.43 2.31
N ASP A 67 -20.13 12.43 2.47
CA ASP A 67 -19.53 12.13 3.76
C ASP A 67 -18.68 13.33 4.26
N HIS A 68 -18.96 13.73 5.49
CA HIS A 68 -18.61 15.00 6.13
C HIS A 68 -17.09 15.31 6.16
N ALA A 69 -16.26 14.31 5.86
CA ALA A 69 -14.80 14.40 5.85
C ALA A 69 -14.21 15.23 4.69
N LEU A 70 -14.95 15.47 3.59
CA LEU A 70 -14.47 16.34 2.50
C LEU A 70 -14.57 17.85 2.83
N ARG A 71 -15.25 18.20 3.92
CA ARG A 71 -15.35 19.55 4.50
C ARG A 71 -14.45 19.73 5.73
N ASP A 72 -13.46 18.85 5.91
CA ASP A 72 -12.51 18.96 7.01
C ASP A 72 -11.53 20.11 6.75
N ASP A 73 -11.92 21.33 7.14
CA ASP A 73 -11.14 22.55 7.36
C ASP A 73 -9.99 22.91 6.38
N LEU A 74 -9.96 22.35 5.17
CA LEU A 74 -8.89 22.59 4.19
C LEU A 74 -8.84 24.04 3.68
N ASP A 75 -9.89 24.81 3.92
CA ASP A 75 -9.99 26.23 3.60
C ASP A 75 -9.84 27.11 4.88
N ASP A 76 -9.30 26.59 5.99
CA ASP A 76 -9.11 27.39 7.21
C ASP A 76 -8.06 28.49 6.98
N PRO A 77 -8.44 29.78 6.98
CA PRO A 77 -7.49 30.87 6.83
C PRO A 77 -6.48 30.96 7.99
N ALA A 78 -6.67 30.23 9.10
CA ALA A 78 -5.68 30.11 10.16
C ALA A 78 -4.45 29.28 9.74
N ASP A 79 -4.58 28.33 8.80
CA ASP A 79 -3.45 27.56 8.28
C ASP A 79 -2.53 28.43 7.41
N ASP A 80 -3.10 29.36 6.63
CA ASP A 80 -2.35 30.36 5.85
C ASP A 80 -1.56 31.34 6.76
N ALA A 81 -2.01 31.56 7.99
CA ALA A 81 -1.32 32.43 8.95
C ALA A 81 -0.03 31.80 9.53
N LEU A 82 0.14 30.47 9.42
CA LEU A 82 1.33 29.77 9.90
C LEU A 82 2.56 29.95 8.99
N SER A 83 2.41 30.47 7.76
CA SER A 83 3.54 30.74 6.86
C SER A 83 4.20 32.11 7.06
N ASP A 84 3.59 33.01 7.83
CA ASP A 84 4.02 34.43 7.94
C ASP A 84 4.88 34.74 9.18
N GLU A 85 5.09 33.80 10.10
CA GLU A 85 6.07 34.00 11.18
C GLU A 85 7.46 33.51 10.78
N GLU A 86 8.31 34.47 10.40
CA GLU A 86 9.78 34.36 10.36
C GLU A 86 10.34 33.74 11.65
N ALA A 87 10.45 32.41 11.68
CA ALA A 87 11.13 31.68 12.75
C ALA A 87 12.40 31.00 12.22
N TRP A 88 13.42 31.80 11.92
CA TRP A 88 14.84 31.41 11.99
C TRP A 88 15.69 32.56 12.53
#